data_AF-A0A7X6ZGC2-F1
#
_entry.id   AF-A0A7X6ZGC2-F1
#
_cell.length_a   1.000
_cell.length_b   1.000
_cell.length_c   1.000
_cell.angle_alpha   90.00
_cell.angle_beta   90.00
_cell.angle_gamma   90.00
#
_symmetry.space_group_name_H-M   'P 1'
#
loop_
_entity.id
_entity.type
_entity.pdbx_description
1 polymer ?
#
loop_
_entity_poly.entity_id
_entity_poly.type
_entity_poly.pdbx_seq_one_letter_code
_entity_poly.pdbx_strand_id
1 'polypeptide(L)'
;DVPSLFKYVNDKYPKGDGIVEDWIIQHESISRVYGKAVNPIRIVTIASDNRCDILRTAIIFGSHGEIANAMRGGMVAIIDTRSGVLVSPAQNVHGEIFEEHPLSGMSFVGFKIPYWEETIKMVKEASKVVPEVGYVGWDVAVTPNGPILIEGNSFPGYYPYGQVGEVGKRALYDRFL
;
A
#
# COMPACT_ATOMS: atom_id res chain seq x y z
N ASP A 1 25.29 13.06 10.89
CA ASP A 1 24.16 13.32 11.82
C ASP A 1 23.03 14.03 11.08
N VAL A 2 21.84 14.12 11.69
CA VAL A 2 20.64 14.75 11.11
C VAL A 2 20.90 16.21 10.69
N PRO A 3 21.53 17.07 11.51
CA PRO A 3 21.90 18.44 11.09
C PRO A 3 22.76 18.50 9.82
N SER A 4 23.77 17.63 9.71
CA SER A 4 24.66 17.57 8.54
C SER A 4 23.93 17.09 7.29
N LEU A 5 23.03 16.10 7.41
CA LEU A 5 22.19 15.63 6.29
C LEU A 5 21.21 16.70 5.84
N PHE A 6 20.53 17.37 6.79
CA PHE A 6 19.62 18.46 6.50
C PHE A 6 20.32 19.61 5.76
N LYS A 7 21.52 20.01 6.23
CA LYS A 7 22.35 21.01 5.56
C LYS A 7 22.71 20.59 4.13
N TYR A 8 23.17 19.35 3.94
CA TYR A 8 23.49 18.82 2.61
C TYR A 8 22.31 18.88 1.65
N VAL A 9 21.13 18.42 2.09
CA VAL A 9 19.92 18.42 1.25
C VAL A 9 19.52 19.85 0.90
N ASN A 10 19.50 20.76 1.87
CA ASN A 10 19.09 22.14 1.67
C ASN A 10 20.11 22.98 0.87
N ASP A 11 21.40 22.63 0.90
CA ASP A 11 22.43 23.29 0.09
C ASP A 11 22.47 22.74 -1.35
N LYS A 12 22.14 21.45 -1.55
CA LYS A 12 22.21 20.77 -2.85
C LYS A 12 20.93 20.88 -3.67
N TYR A 13 19.76 20.86 -3.02
CA TYR A 13 18.46 20.93 -3.67
C TYR A 13 17.82 22.29 -3.38
N PRO A 14 17.40 23.06 -4.39
CA PRO A 14 16.73 24.34 -4.18
C PRO A 14 15.47 24.16 -3.32
N LYS A 15 15.18 25.16 -2.48
CA LYS A 15 14.00 25.12 -1.61
C LYS A 15 12.73 24.96 -2.44
N GLY A 16 11.94 23.92 -2.16
CA GLY A 16 10.62 23.71 -2.73
C GLY A 16 10.42 22.43 -3.54
N ASP A 17 11.48 21.71 -3.89
CA ASP A 17 11.41 20.59 -4.85
C ASP A 17 11.40 19.18 -4.21
N GLY A 18 11.12 19.05 -2.91
CA GLY A 18 11.06 17.73 -2.28
C GLY A 18 10.71 17.72 -0.79
N ILE A 19 10.55 16.51 -0.26
CA ILE A 19 10.31 16.22 1.16
C ILE A 19 11.45 15.36 1.72
N VAL A 20 11.75 15.53 3.00
CA VAL A 20 12.66 14.66 3.76
C VAL A 20 11.84 13.98 4.83
N GLU A 21 11.90 12.65 4.87
CA GLU A 21 11.10 11.82 5.76
C GLU A 21 11.99 10.83 6.52
N ASP A 22 11.48 10.32 7.63
CA ASP A 22 12.16 9.30 8.43
C ASP A 22 12.23 7.96 7.70
N TRP A 23 13.29 7.20 7.98
CA TRP A 23 13.43 5.86 7.43
C TRP A 23 12.37 4.92 8.01
N ILE A 24 11.57 4.32 7.14
CA ILE A 24 10.47 3.44 7.53
C ILE A 24 11.01 2.06 7.95
N ILE A 25 10.75 1.68 9.19
CA ILE A 25 11.00 0.32 9.69
C ILE A 25 9.71 -0.49 9.61
N GLN A 26 9.70 -1.51 8.74
CA GLN A 26 8.55 -2.38 8.57
C GLN A 26 8.35 -3.33 9.76
N HIS A 27 7.09 -3.59 10.10
CA HIS A 27 6.68 -4.57 11.09
C HIS A 27 7.26 -5.96 10.81
N GLU A 28 7.76 -6.63 11.85
CA GLU A 28 8.49 -7.90 11.72
C GLU A 28 7.69 -9.00 11.04
N SER A 29 6.38 -9.10 11.27
CA SER A 29 5.55 -10.16 10.67
C SER A 29 5.48 -10.04 9.14
N ILE A 30 5.43 -8.82 8.60
CA ILE A 30 5.44 -8.58 7.15
C ILE A 30 6.86 -8.83 6.62
N SER A 31 7.89 -8.46 7.39
CA SER A 31 9.28 -8.69 7.04
C SER A 31 9.67 -10.18 7.00
N ARG A 32 8.94 -11.06 7.71
CA ARG A 32 9.09 -12.52 7.56
C ARG A 32 8.67 -13.01 6.18
N VAL A 33 7.68 -12.37 5.56
CA VAL A 33 7.29 -12.67 4.17
C VAL A 33 8.33 -12.10 3.22
N TYR A 34 8.62 -10.79 3.31
CA TYR A 34 9.67 -10.13 2.54
C TYR A 34 10.29 -8.95 3.32
N GLY A 35 11.51 -9.14 3.82
CA GLY A 35 12.17 -8.17 4.72
C GLY A 35 13.15 -7.19 4.07
N LYS A 36 13.39 -7.28 2.75
CA LYS A 36 14.37 -6.41 2.08
C LYS A 36 13.82 -5.05 1.67
N ALA A 37 12.50 -4.87 1.69
CA ALA A 37 11.82 -3.63 1.34
C ALA A 37 10.64 -3.39 2.28
N VAL A 38 10.16 -2.14 2.32
CA VAL A 38 8.80 -1.85 2.79
C VAL A 38 7.83 -2.37 1.73
N ASN A 39 6.84 -3.16 2.15
CA ASN A 39 5.81 -3.79 1.34
C ASN A 39 4.52 -2.96 1.52
N PRO A 40 4.24 -2.01 0.62
CA PRO A 40 3.15 -1.07 0.82
C PRO A 40 1.80 -1.76 0.69
N ILE A 41 0.87 -1.34 1.54
CA ILE A 41 -0.55 -1.65 1.41
C ILE A 41 -1.19 -0.54 0.59
N ARG A 42 -1.72 -0.89 -0.58
CA ARG A 42 -2.56 -0.03 -1.42
C ARG A 42 -4.00 -0.06 -0.94
N ILE A 43 -4.51 1.09 -0.50
CA ILE A 43 -5.92 1.29 -0.15
C ILE A 43 -6.52 2.35 -1.07
N VAL A 44 -7.53 1.97 -1.84
CA VAL A 44 -8.22 2.92 -2.74
C VAL A 44 -9.52 3.37 -2.09
N THR A 45 -9.70 4.69 -1.97
CA THR A 45 -10.89 5.31 -1.38
C THR A 45 -11.62 6.22 -2.35
N ILE A 46 -12.95 6.29 -2.20
CA ILE A 46 -13.77 7.42 -2.66
C ILE A 46 -14.28 8.15 -1.41
N ALA A 47 -14.08 9.46 -1.35
CA ALA A 47 -14.58 10.34 -0.30
C ALA A 47 -15.50 11.42 -0.90
N SER A 48 -16.70 11.55 -0.32
CA SER A 48 -17.69 12.60 -0.62
C SER A 48 -18.55 12.82 0.62
N ASP A 49 -19.04 14.04 0.84
CA ASP A 49 -20.01 14.36 1.90
C ASP A 49 -19.63 13.82 3.30
N ASN A 50 -18.36 13.98 3.70
CA ASN A 50 -17.77 13.46 4.94
C ASN A 50 -17.78 11.93 5.11
N ARG A 51 -18.16 11.19 4.07
CA ARG A 51 -18.05 9.73 3.99
C ARG A 51 -16.77 9.34 3.26
N CYS A 52 -16.23 8.18 3.65
CA CYS A 52 -15.11 7.55 2.97
C CYS A 52 -15.43 6.06 2.78
N ASP A 53 -15.53 5.66 1.52
CA ASP A 53 -15.78 4.31 1.11
C ASP A 53 -14.51 3.70 0.53
N ILE A 54 -14.13 2.52 1.03
CA ILE A 54 -12.97 1.78 0.54
C ILE A 54 -13.42 0.90 -0.62
N LEU A 55 -12.73 1.04 -1.75
CA LEU A 55 -12.97 0.25 -2.94
C LEU A 55 -12.07 -0.98 -2.98
N ARG A 56 -10.86 -0.87 -2.46
CA ARG A 56 -9.84 -1.89 -2.62
C ARG A 56 -8.79 -1.82 -1.54
N THR A 57 -8.35 -3.00 -1.13
CA THR A 57 -7.23 -3.21 -0.24
C THR A 57 -6.36 -4.33 -0.81
N ALA A 58 -5.08 -4.05 -1.02
CA ALA A 58 -4.10 -5.03 -1.47
C ALA A 58 -2.74 -4.68 -0.87
N ILE A 59 -1.86 -5.67 -0.73
CA ILE A 59 -0.46 -5.45 -0.37
C ILE A 59 0.42 -5.82 -1.54
N ILE A 60 1.51 -5.08 -1.74
CA ILE A 60 2.54 -5.40 -2.73
C ILE A 60 3.75 -5.96 -1.98
N PHE A 61 3.99 -7.25 -2.15
CA PHE A 61 5.21 -7.88 -1.69
C PHE A 61 6.35 -7.65 -2.68
N GLY A 62 7.53 -7.27 -2.19
CA GLY A 62 8.73 -7.28 -3.02
C GLY A 62 9.09 -8.72 -3.42
N SER A 63 9.83 -8.87 -4.51
CA SER A 63 10.34 -10.18 -4.97
C SER A 63 11.87 -10.22 -5.01
N HIS A 64 12.51 -9.07 -5.13
CA HIS A 64 13.95 -8.87 -5.16
C HIS A 64 14.31 -7.40 -4.86
N GLY A 65 15.54 -7.15 -4.41
CA GLY A 65 16.03 -5.81 -4.11
C GLY A 65 15.34 -5.11 -2.94
N GLU A 66 15.47 -3.78 -2.89
CA GLU A 66 15.08 -2.96 -1.73
C GLU A 66 13.77 -2.19 -1.94
N ILE A 67 13.06 -2.44 -3.04
CA ILE A 67 11.85 -1.70 -3.42
C ILE A 67 10.74 -2.67 -3.78
N ALA A 68 9.63 -2.66 -3.03
CA ALA A 68 8.42 -3.37 -3.38
C ALA A 68 7.50 -2.46 -4.19
N ASN A 69 7.37 -2.75 -5.48
CA ASN A 69 6.47 -2.06 -6.39
C ASN A 69 6.01 -3.04 -7.47
N ALA A 70 4.71 -3.09 -7.77
CA ALA A 70 4.15 -4.05 -8.71
C ALA A 70 4.81 -3.95 -10.11
N MET A 71 5.06 -2.73 -10.59
CA MET A 71 5.72 -2.50 -11.89
C MET A 71 7.23 -2.80 -11.88
N ARG A 72 7.81 -3.05 -10.69
CA ARG A 72 9.20 -3.47 -10.51
C ARG A 72 9.32 -4.95 -10.13
N GLY A 73 8.32 -5.76 -10.51
CA GLY A 73 8.29 -7.20 -10.26
C GLY A 73 7.74 -7.59 -8.89
N GLY A 74 7.13 -6.66 -8.16
CA GLY A 74 6.40 -6.97 -6.93
C GLY A 74 5.14 -7.81 -7.20
N MET A 75 4.70 -8.55 -6.18
CA MET A 75 3.55 -9.45 -6.23
C MET A 75 2.42 -8.87 -5.38
N VAL A 76 1.22 -8.78 -5.96
CA VAL A 76 0.04 -8.17 -5.36
C VAL A 76 -0.85 -9.25 -4.77
N ALA A 77 -1.14 -9.17 -3.47
CA ALA A 77 -2.12 -10.03 -2.80
C ALA A 77 -3.32 -9.22 -2.30
N ILE A 78 -4.53 -9.77 -2.42
CA ILE A 78 -5.77 -9.09 -2.01
C ILE A 78 -5.99 -9.27 -0.51
N ILE A 79 -6.25 -8.15 0.16
CA ILE A 79 -6.65 -8.13 1.57
C ILE A 79 -8.17 -8.06 1.61
N ASP A 80 -8.83 -8.92 2.38
CA ASP A 80 -10.22 -8.72 2.75
C ASP A 80 -10.34 -7.50 3.66
N THR A 81 -11.07 -6.49 3.20
CA THR A 81 -11.14 -5.20 3.89
C THR A 81 -11.73 -5.30 5.30
N ARG A 82 -12.59 -6.30 5.58
CA ARG A 82 -13.23 -6.45 6.88
C ARG A 82 -12.31 -7.07 7.92
N SER A 83 -11.55 -8.09 7.53
CA SER A 83 -10.72 -8.89 8.45
C SER A 83 -9.25 -8.51 8.48
N GLY A 84 -8.75 -7.85 7.42
CA GLY A 84 -7.32 -7.59 7.25
C GLY A 84 -6.51 -8.82 6.88
N VAL A 85 -7.18 -9.88 6.41
CA VAL A 85 -6.55 -11.15 6.04
C VAL A 85 -6.36 -11.21 4.54
N LEU A 86 -5.23 -11.74 4.09
CA LEU A 86 -5.01 -12.03 2.67
C LEU A 86 -5.91 -13.19 2.22
N VAL A 87 -6.72 -12.95 1.19
CA VAL A 87 -7.72 -13.89 0.67
C VAL A 87 -7.42 -14.39 -0.73
N SER A 88 -6.29 -14.01 -1.30
CA SER A 88 -5.82 -14.49 -2.59
C SER A 88 -4.34 -14.89 -2.54
N PRO A 89 -3.91 -15.77 -3.45
CA PRO A 89 -2.51 -15.84 -3.85
C PRO A 89 -2.02 -14.46 -4.31
N ALA A 90 -0.70 -14.27 -4.33
CA ALA A 90 -0.12 -13.06 -4.89
C ALA A 90 0.03 -13.22 -6.41
N GLN A 91 -0.09 -12.11 -7.16
CA GLN A 91 0.08 -12.10 -8.61
C GLN A 91 0.99 -10.94 -9.03
N ASN A 92 1.91 -11.16 -9.95
CA ASN A 92 2.70 -10.06 -10.52
C ASN A 92 2.01 -9.46 -11.77
N VAL A 93 2.60 -8.41 -12.34
CA VAL A 93 2.05 -7.71 -13.52
C VAL A 93 2.08 -8.51 -14.82
N HIS A 94 2.73 -9.68 -14.83
CA HIS A 94 2.75 -10.62 -15.95
C HIS A 94 1.66 -11.69 -15.84
N GLY A 95 0.87 -11.67 -14.76
CA GLY A 95 -0.20 -12.63 -14.50
C GLY A 95 0.28 -13.90 -13.79
N GLU A 96 1.56 -14.01 -13.46
CA GLU A 96 2.10 -15.18 -12.74
C GLU A 96 1.55 -15.21 -11.31
N ILE A 97 1.07 -16.38 -10.89
CA ILE A 97 0.41 -16.61 -9.60
C ILE A 97 1.38 -17.31 -8.64
N PHE A 98 1.44 -16.81 -7.41
CA PHE A 98 2.30 -17.29 -6.34
C PHE A 98 1.45 -17.61 -5.12
N GLU A 99 1.37 -18.89 -4.75
CA GLU A 99 0.72 -19.35 -3.51
C GLU A 99 1.54 -18.99 -2.26
N GLU A 100 2.87 -19.02 -2.42
CA GLU A 100 3.85 -18.71 -1.40
C GLU A 100 4.88 -17.71 -1.93
N HIS A 101 5.47 -16.94 -1.03
CA HIS A 101 6.54 -16.02 -1.39
C HIS A 101 7.81 -16.81 -1.77
N PRO A 102 8.39 -16.60 -2.98
CA PRO A 102 9.42 -17.48 -3.55
C PRO A 102 10.73 -17.53 -2.75
N LEU A 103 11.03 -16.51 -1.94
CA LEU A 103 12.24 -16.49 -1.10
C LEU A 103 12.03 -17.05 0.31
N SER A 104 10.84 -16.90 0.88
CA SER A 104 10.58 -17.22 2.29
C SER A 104 9.74 -18.47 2.47
N GLY A 105 9.07 -18.95 1.42
CA GLY A 105 8.15 -20.08 1.47
C GLY A 105 6.89 -19.80 2.30
N MET A 106 6.63 -18.54 2.67
CA MET A 106 5.44 -18.20 3.44
C MET A 106 4.23 -18.10 2.52
N SER A 107 3.15 -18.78 2.89
CA SER A 107 1.87 -18.64 2.19
C SER A 107 1.30 -17.23 2.35
N PHE A 108 0.74 -16.70 1.27
CA PHE A 108 0.04 -15.42 1.31
C PHE A 108 -1.34 -15.58 1.94
N VAL A 109 -2.15 -16.54 1.46
CA VAL A 109 -3.52 -16.72 1.93
C VAL A 109 -3.55 -17.03 3.42
N GLY A 110 -4.40 -16.33 4.16
CA GLY A 110 -4.52 -16.48 5.61
C GLY A 110 -3.55 -15.61 6.43
N PHE A 111 -2.57 -14.94 5.79
CA PHE A 111 -1.73 -13.97 6.48
C PHE A 111 -2.57 -12.77 6.93
N LYS A 112 -2.50 -12.43 8.22
CA LYS A 112 -3.20 -11.28 8.80
C LYS A 112 -2.29 -10.06 8.89
N ILE A 113 -2.73 -8.94 8.32
CA ILE A 113 -2.02 -7.66 8.42
C ILE A 113 -2.08 -7.15 9.88
N PRO A 114 -0.94 -6.84 10.51
CA PRO A 114 -0.91 -6.21 11.83
C PRO A 114 -1.52 -4.80 11.79
N TYR A 115 -2.17 -4.37 12.87
CA TYR A 115 -2.79 -3.04 13.01
C TYR A 115 -3.80 -2.69 11.90
N TRP A 116 -4.59 -3.67 11.46
CA TRP A 116 -5.51 -3.46 10.33
C TRP A 116 -6.61 -2.44 10.62
N GLU A 117 -7.21 -2.49 11.81
CA GLU A 117 -8.28 -1.56 12.17
C GLU A 117 -7.77 -0.12 12.24
N GLU A 118 -6.58 0.07 12.80
CA GLU A 118 -5.87 1.34 12.87
C GLU A 118 -5.49 1.83 11.46
N THR A 119 -5.08 0.92 10.57
CA THR A 119 -4.75 1.23 9.18
C THR A 119 -5.97 1.81 8.45
N ILE A 120 -7.12 1.13 8.58
CA ILE A 120 -8.38 1.59 7.98
C ILE A 120 -8.82 2.92 8.57
N LYS A 121 -8.70 3.09 9.89
CA LYS A 121 -9.05 4.34 10.57
C LYS A 121 -8.21 5.50 10.07
N MET A 122 -6.88 5.33 10.03
CA MET A 122 -5.93 6.35 9.57
C MET A 122 -6.24 6.79 8.13
N VAL A 123 -6.47 5.85 7.21
CA VAL A 123 -6.79 6.18 5.81
C VAL A 123 -8.12 6.92 5.68
N LYS A 124 -9.14 6.53 6.45
CA LYS A 124 -10.44 7.23 6.46
C LYS A 124 -10.36 8.65 7.04
N GLU A 125 -9.46 8.90 7.97
CA GLU A 125 -9.19 10.23 8.51
C GLU A 125 -8.42 11.07 7.47
N ALA A 126 -7.38 10.50 6.86
CA ALA A 126 -6.59 11.15 5.82
C ALA A 126 -7.41 11.54 4.60
N SER A 127 -8.35 10.69 4.16
CA SER A 127 -9.22 10.97 3.02
C SER A 127 -10.15 12.17 3.21
N LYS A 128 -10.29 12.67 4.44
CA LYS A 128 -11.14 13.83 4.78
C LYS A 128 -10.33 15.12 4.90
N VAL A 129 -9.00 15.06 4.85
CA VAL A 129 -8.14 16.24 5.01
C VAL A 129 -8.21 17.14 3.78
N VAL A 130 -8.22 16.55 2.58
CA VAL A 130 -8.38 17.26 1.30
C VAL A 130 -9.52 16.60 0.50
N PRO A 131 -10.78 16.82 0.89
CA PRO A 131 -11.93 16.12 0.31
C PRO A 131 -12.12 16.38 -1.19
N GLU A 132 -11.58 17.48 -1.72
CA GLU A 132 -11.66 17.88 -3.13
C GLU A 132 -10.95 16.90 -4.07
N VAL A 133 -9.96 16.14 -3.58
CA VAL A 133 -9.32 15.10 -4.39
C VAL A 133 -10.28 13.93 -4.61
N GLY A 134 -11.06 13.57 -3.60
CA GLY A 134 -12.17 12.61 -3.64
C GLY A 134 -11.77 11.15 -3.90
N TYR A 135 -10.88 10.88 -4.85
CA TYR A 135 -10.45 9.55 -5.25
C TYR A 135 -8.94 9.40 -5.08
N VAL A 136 -8.52 8.55 -4.14
CA VAL A 136 -7.12 8.44 -3.74
C VAL A 136 -6.70 6.98 -3.54
N GLY A 137 -5.52 6.64 -4.04
CA GLY A 137 -4.79 5.40 -3.71
C GLY A 137 -3.72 5.70 -2.67
N TRP A 138 -4.00 5.32 -1.44
CA TRP A 138 -3.08 5.47 -0.32
C TRP A 138 -2.11 4.30 -0.28
N ASP A 139 -0.82 4.60 -0.20
CA ASP A 139 0.20 3.62 0.17
C ASP A 139 0.49 3.75 1.66
N VAL A 140 0.29 2.65 2.36
CA VAL A 140 0.48 2.54 3.81
C VAL A 140 1.62 1.58 4.10
N ALA A 141 2.54 1.98 4.97
CA ALA A 141 3.46 1.06 5.62
C ALA A 141 2.94 0.69 6.99
N VAL A 142 3.18 -0.55 7.42
CA VAL A 142 2.93 -0.95 8.82
C VAL A 142 4.26 -1.10 9.53
N THR A 143 4.43 -0.36 10.62
CA THR A 143 5.64 -0.35 11.45
C THR A 143 5.40 -1.12 12.76
N PRO A 144 6.44 -1.40 13.57
CA PRO A 144 6.26 -1.93 14.93
C PRO A 144 5.30 -1.12 15.80
N ASN A 145 5.19 0.19 15.56
CA ASN A 145 4.40 1.12 16.37
C ASN A 145 3.03 1.46 15.77
N GLY A 146 2.64 0.81 14.66
CA GLY A 146 1.39 1.08 13.95
C GLY A 146 1.58 1.51 12.50
N PRO A 147 0.48 1.80 11.80
CA PRO A 147 0.51 2.18 10.40
C PRO A 147 0.95 3.64 10.22
N ILE A 148 1.59 3.92 9.08
CA ILE A 148 1.95 5.26 8.62
C ILE A 148 1.60 5.42 7.14
N LEU A 149 1.29 6.65 6.73
CA LEU A 149 1.11 6.98 5.31
C LEU A 149 2.48 7.17 4.65
N ILE A 150 2.66 6.55 3.49
CA ILE A 150 3.80 6.81 2.59
C ILE A 150 3.41 7.91 1.62
N GLU A 151 2.32 7.72 0.88
CA GLU A 151 1.84 8.70 -0.11
C GLU A 151 0.35 8.51 -0.42
N GLY A 152 -0.26 9.56 -0.98
CA GLY A 152 -1.60 9.53 -1.55
C GLY A 152 -1.55 9.80 -3.06
N ASN A 153 -1.97 8.83 -3.87
CA ASN A 153 -1.96 8.90 -5.32
C ASN A 153 -3.34 9.33 -5.86
N SER A 154 -3.43 10.48 -6.53
CA SER A 154 -4.67 10.94 -7.20
C SER A 154 -5.01 10.14 -8.47
N PHE A 155 -4.06 9.34 -8.98
CA PHE A 155 -4.28 8.33 -10.02
C PHE A 155 -3.88 6.94 -9.50
N PRO A 156 -4.77 6.23 -8.79
CA PRO A 156 -4.40 5.03 -8.03
C PRO A 156 -3.99 3.82 -8.85
N GLY A 157 -4.07 3.89 -10.19
CA GLY A 157 -3.68 2.84 -11.12
C GLY A 157 -4.61 1.61 -11.05
N TYR A 158 -5.23 1.24 -12.17
CA TYR A 158 -6.11 0.07 -12.21
C TYR A 158 -5.40 -1.22 -12.60
N TYR A 159 -4.31 -1.12 -13.36
CA TYR A 159 -3.68 -2.24 -14.06
C TYR A 159 -3.10 -3.33 -13.12
N PRO A 160 -2.15 -3.03 -12.21
CA PRO A 160 -1.52 -4.07 -11.38
C PRO A 160 -2.48 -4.73 -10.38
N TYR A 161 -3.56 -4.04 -10.02
CA TYR A 161 -4.56 -4.55 -9.06
C TYR A 161 -5.84 -5.04 -9.77
N GLY A 162 -5.97 -4.83 -11.08
CA GLY A 162 -7.13 -5.13 -11.90
C GLY A 162 -7.23 -6.60 -12.25
N GLN A 163 -6.08 -7.25 -12.40
CA GLN A 163 -5.94 -8.61 -12.90
C GLN A 163 -6.22 -9.67 -11.84
N VAL A 164 -5.95 -9.37 -10.56
CA VAL A 164 -6.13 -10.34 -9.48
C VAL A 164 -7.62 -10.67 -9.30
N GLY A 165 -7.99 -11.90 -9.68
CA GLY A 165 -9.34 -12.45 -9.57
C GLY A 165 -10.23 -12.28 -10.80
N GLU A 166 -9.78 -11.61 -11.86
CA GLU A 166 -10.47 -11.48 -13.18
C GLU A 166 -11.95 -11.00 -13.17
N VAL A 167 -12.47 -10.52 -12.03
CA VAL A 167 -13.83 -9.99 -11.93
C VAL A 167 -13.88 -8.51 -12.27
N GLY A 168 -14.71 -8.15 -13.25
CA GLY A 168 -15.01 -6.76 -13.59
C GLY A 168 -15.58 -6.00 -12.39
N LYS A 169 -15.01 -4.83 -12.08
CA LYS A 169 -15.33 -4.09 -10.85
C LYS A 169 -16.47 -3.10 -11.01
N ARG A 170 -17.17 -3.06 -12.15
CA ARG A 170 -18.21 -2.07 -12.44
C ARG A 170 -19.23 -1.93 -11.30
N ALA A 171 -19.77 -3.04 -10.80
CA ALA A 171 -20.74 -3.05 -9.71
C ALA A 171 -20.24 -2.38 -8.41
N LEU A 172 -18.93 -2.37 -8.17
CA LEU A 172 -18.33 -1.68 -7.03
C LEU A 172 -18.38 -0.14 -7.20
N TYR A 173 -18.24 0.33 -8.43
CA TYR A 173 -18.23 1.76 -8.78
C TYR A 173 -19.62 2.31 -9.06
N ASP A 174 -20.57 1.50 -9.55
CA ASP A 174 -21.93 1.93 -9.93
C ASP A 174 -22.69 2.61 -8.78
N ARG A 175 -22.34 2.35 -7.51
CA ARG A 175 -22.96 3.01 -6.35
C ARG A 175 -22.47 4.45 -6.08
N PHE A 176 -21.50 4.92 -6.87
CA PHE A 176 -20.90 6.26 -6.79
C PHE A 176 -21.06 7.07 -8.09
N LEU A 177 -21.67 6.48 -9.11
CA LEU A 177 -22.06 7.13 -10.37
C LEU A 177 -23.53 7.57 -10.31
#